data_AF-A0A2P6SGW0-F1
#
_entry.id   AF-A0A2P6SGW0-F1
#
_cell.length_a   1.000
_cell.length_b   1.000
_cell.length_c   1.000
_cell.angle_alpha   90.00
_cell.angle_beta   90.00
_cell.angle_gamma   90.00
#
_symmetry.space_group_name_H-M   'P 1'
#
loop_
_entity.id
_entity.type
_entity.pdbx_description
1 polymer ?
#
loop_
_entity_poly.entity_id
_entity_poly.type
_entity_poly.pdbx_seq_one_letter_code
_entity_poly.pdbx_strand_id
1 'polypeptide(L)'
;MQEAGHIDFKKLLTETYELTEECLQINYYGAKRTSEALIPLLQRSDSPRIVNVSSSMGKLENILGDRVKVLLSTDVENLSKESVDEVLTEFLIDLKESLL
;
A
#
# COMPACT_ATOMS: atom_id res chain seq x y z
N MET A 1 25.50 -7.63 -8.47
CA MET A 1 24.22 -8.20 -8.94
C MET A 1 24.12 -7.91 -10.42
N GLN A 2 23.82 -8.92 -11.24
CA GLN A 2 23.70 -8.81 -12.70
C GLN A 2 22.71 -7.70 -13.07
N GLU A 3 23.07 -6.92 -14.10
CA GLU A 3 22.17 -5.99 -14.78
C GLU A 3 21.01 -6.79 -15.35
N ALA A 4 19.89 -6.84 -14.63
CA ALA A 4 18.62 -7.22 -15.22
C ALA A 4 18.37 -6.21 -16.35
N GLY A 5 18.29 -6.70 -17.59
CA GLY A 5 18.02 -5.87 -18.76
C GLY A 5 16.83 -4.94 -18.49
N HIS A 6 16.89 -3.73 -19.02
CA HIS A 6 15.82 -2.74 -18.84
C HIS A 6 14.51 -3.29 -19.41
N ILE A 7 13.69 -3.87 -18.53
CA ILE A 7 12.35 -4.33 -18.86
C ILE A 7 11.45 -3.10 -18.80
N ASP A 8 10.90 -2.72 -19.94
CA ASP A 8 9.88 -1.67 -20.03
C ASP A 8 8.54 -2.23 -19.53
N PHE A 9 8.37 -2.22 -18.21
CA PHE A 9 7.17 -2.75 -17.55
C PHE A 9 5.89 -2.03 -18.00
N LYS A 10 5.96 -0.76 -18.43
CA LYS A 10 4.79 -0.05 -18.99
C LYS A 10 4.22 -0.70 -20.24
N LYS A 11 5.04 -1.41 -21.02
CA LYS A 11 4.59 -2.14 -22.22
C LYS A 11 4.05 -3.54 -21.90
N LEU A 12 4.29 -4.04 -20.70
CA LEU A 12 3.97 -5.41 -20.29
C LEU A 12 2.83 -5.47 -19.26
N LEU A 13 2.54 -4.36 -18.60
CA LEU A 13 1.52 -4.25 -17.57
C LEU A 13 0.27 -3.60 -18.13
N THR A 14 -0.87 -4.23 -17.87
CA THR A 14 -2.19 -3.64 -18.07
C THR A 14 -2.68 -3.17 -16.71
N GLU A 15 -2.85 -1.86 -16.55
CA GLU A 15 -3.40 -1.24 -15.34
C GLU A 15 -4.84 -0.81 -15.64
N THR A 16 -5.79 -1.38 -14.91
CA THR A 16 -7.21 -1.02 -14.96
C THR A 16 -7.67 -0.60 -13.58
N TYR A 17 -8.79 0.11 -13.52
CA TYR A 17 -9.41 0.46 -12.24
C TYR A 17 -9.72 -0.80 -11.43
N GLU A 18 -10.28 -1.84 -12.07
CA GLU A 18 -10.67 -3.09 -11.42
C GLU A 18 -9.46 -3.83 -10.84
N LEU A 19 -8.37 -3.94 -11.62
CA LEU A 19 -7.13 -4.56 -11.12
C LEU A 19 -6.49 -3.74 -9.99
N THR A 20 -6.63 -2.41 -10.03
CA THR A 20 -6.11 -1.53 -8.97
C THR A 20 -6.93 -1.65 -7.68
N GLU A 21 -8.25 -1.70 -7.79
CA GLU A 21 -9.15 -1.95 -6.66
C GLU A 21 -8.88 -3.33 -6.02
N GLU A 22 -8.75 -4.37 -6.84
CA GLU A 22 -8.39 -5.72 -6.38
C GLU A 22 -7.01 -5.73 -5.68
N CYS A 23 -6.02 -5.05 -6.27
CA CYS A 23 -4.68 -4.90 -5.69
C CYS A 23 -4.74 -4.31 -4.27
N LEU A 24 -5.51 -3.25 -4.06
CA LEU A 24 -5.69 -2.65 -2.73
C LEU A 24 -6.46 -3.56 -1.78
N GLN A 25 -7.50 -4.24 -2.26
CA GLN A 25 -8.28 -5.19 -1.46
C GLN A 25 -7.43 -6.35 -0.92
N ILE A 26 -6.45 -6.81 -1.69
CA ILE A 26 -5.56 -7.91 -1.31
C ILE A 26 -4.36 -7.38 -0.49
N ASN A 27 -3.59 -6.45 -1.03
CA ASN A 27 -2.29 -6.08 -0.48
C ASN A 27 -2.39 -5.23 0.78
N TYR A 28 -3.37 -4.32 0.84
CA TYR A 28 -3.55 -3.44 1.99
C TYR A 28 -4.67 -3.95 2.90
N TYR A 29 -5.92 -3.99 2.39
CA TYR A 29 -7.06 -4.34 3.24
C TYR A 29 -7.02 -5.82 3.67
N GLY A 30 -6.53 -6.72 2.82
CA GLY A 30 -6.35 -8.13 3.16
C GLY A 30 -5.35 -8.33 4.30
N ALA A 31 -4.19 -7.66 4.22
CA ALA A 31 -3.18 -7.69 5.28
C ALA A 31 -3.72 -7.09 6.60
N LYS A 32 -4.44 -5.96 6.52
CA LYS A 32 -5.10 -5.31 7.68
C LYS A 32 -6.09 -6.25 8.35
N ARG A 33 -7.08 -6.77 7.62
CA ARG A 33 -8.12 -7.66 8.15
C ARG A 33 -7.54 -8.95 8.73
N THR A 34 -6.54 -9.53 8.07
CA THR A 34 -5.86 -10.74 8.54
C THR A 34 -5.12 -10.48 9.85
N SER A 35 -4.38 -9.38 9.93
CA SER A 35 -3.69 -8.98 11.15
C SER A 35 -4.67 -8.76 12.29
N GLU A 36 -5.73 -7.98 12.07
CA GLU A 36 -6.76 -7.69 13.07
C GLU A 36 -7.45 -8.95 13.60
N ALA A 37 -7.80 -9.88 12.71
CA ALA A 37 -8.42 -11.15 13.10
C ALA A 37 -7.49 -12.05 13.94
N LEU A 38 -6.17 -11.98 13.70
CA LEU A 38 -5.19 -12.81 14.38
C LEU A 38 -4.60 -12.17 15.65
N ILE A 39 -4.73 -10.85 15.85
CA ILE A 39 -4.23 -10.15 17.05
C ILE A 39 -4.64 -10.84 18.36
N PRO A 40 -5.92 -11.24 18.59
CA PRO A 40 -6.30 -11.89 19.85
C PRO A 40 -5.56 -13.21 20.10
N LEU A 41 -5.21 -13.95 19.05
CA LEU A 41 -4.43 -15.18 19.14
C LEU A 41 -2.95 -14.88 19.36
N LEU A 42 -2.41 -13.88 18.65
CA LEU A 42 -1.03 -13.43 18.79
C LEU A 42 -0.72 -12.94 20.20
N GLN A 43 -1.67 -12.26 20.85
CA GLN A 43 -1.55 -11.82 22.26
C GLN A 43 -1.31 -12.96 23.27
N ARG A 44 -1.55 -14.23 22.87
CA ARG A 44 -1.29 -15.41 23.70
C ARG A 44 0.12 -16.00 23.50
N SER A 45 0.89 -15.49 22.55
CA SER A 45 2.28 -15.91 22.30
C SER A 45 3.22 -15.15 23.23
N ASP A 46 4.26 -15.82 23.73
CA ASP A 46 5.34 -15.17 24.49
C ASP A 46 6.22 -14.25 23.60
N SER A 47 6.14 -14.43 22.28
CA SER A 47 6.89 -13.61 21.31
C SER A 47 6.11 -13.45 20.00
N PRO A 48 5.02 -12.64 19.98
CA PRO A 48 4.24 -12.44 18.77
C PRO A 48 5.03 -11.65 17.72
N ARG A 49 4.93 -12.05 16.46
CA ARG A 49 5.45 -11.29 15.32
C ARG A 49 4.44 -11.23 14.19
N ILE A 50 4.31 -10.06 13.58
CA ILE A 50 3.65 -9.86 12.29
C ILE A 50 4.73 -9.39 11.32
N VAL A 51 4.83 -10.04 10.16
CA VAL A 51 5.76 -9.66 9.10
C VAL A 51 4.95 -9.35 7.85
N ASN A 52 4.85 -8.07 7.50
CA ASN A 52 4.24 -7.63 6.24
C ASN A 52 5.28 -7.63 5.14
N VAL A 53 5.05 -8.41 4.09
CA VAL A 53 5.92 -8.45 2.91
C VAL A 53 5.54 -7.29 2.00
N SER A 54 6.50 -6.41 1.72
CA SER A 54 6.32 -5.22 0.87
C SER A 54 7.32 -5.22 -0.29
N SER A 55 7.33 -4.13 -1.08
CA SER A 55 8.19 -3.94 -2.25
C SER A 55 9.06 -2.69 -2.09
N SER A 56 10.24 -2.70 -2.72
CA SER A 56 11.07 -1.49 -2.86
C SER A 56 10.36 -0.37 -3.62
N MET A 57 9.32 -0.69 -4.41
CA MET A 57 8.46 0.29 -5.06
C MET A 57 7.57 1.06 -4.07
N GLY A 58 7.30 0.51 -2.87
CA GLY A 58 6.48 1.18 -1.84
C GLY A 58 7.18 2.31 -1.09
N LYS A 59 8.42 2.66 -1.44
CA LYS A 59 9.11 3.81 -0.86
C LYS A 59 8.43 5.12 -1.24
N LEU A 60 8.44 6.08 -0.31
CA LEU A 60 7.85 7.42 -0.51
C LEU A 60 8.44 8.19 -1.70
N GLU A 61 9.70 7.93 -2.06
CA GLU A 61 10.35 8.54 -3.23
C GLU A 61 9.65 8.19 -4.56
N ASN A 62 8.91 7.08 -4.61
CA ASN A 62 8.19 6.62 -5.79
C ASN A 62 6.75 7.14 -5.88
N ILE A 63 6.25 7.82 -4.84
CA ILE A 63 4.90 8.41 -4.85
C ILE A 63 4.99 9.78 -5.52
N LEU A 64 3.99 10.21 -6.29
CA LEU A 64 4.02 11.53 -6.95
C LEU A 64 3.28 12.62 -6.17
N GLY A 65 2.29 12.27 -5.33
CA GLY A 65 1.51 13.24 -4.57
C GLY A 65 2.25 13.81 -3.36
N ASP A 66 2.59 15.10 -3.39
CA ASP A 66 3.28 15.79 -2.29
C ASP A 66 2.48 15.76 -0.99
N ARG A 67 1.14 15.91 -1.06
CA ARG A 67 0.25 15.76 0.11
C ARG A 67 0.36 14.36 0.71
N VAL A 68 0.34 13.32 -0.15
CA VAL A 68 0.44 11.91 0.27
C VAL A 68 1.80 11.63 0.90
N LYS A 69 2.89 12.15 0.30
CA LYS A 69 4.23 12.07 0.89
C LYS A 69 4.26 12.69 2.27
N VAL A 70 3.77 13.92 2.42
CA VAL A 70 3.78 14.63 3.70
C VAL A 70 2.98 13.87 4.77
N LEU A 71 1.80 13.36 4.42
CA LEU A 71 0.98 12.56 5.34
C LEU A 71 1.73 11.29 5.78
N LEU A 72 2.32 10.56 4.83
CA LEU A 72 3.01 9.30 5.11
C LEU A 72 4.42 9.48 5.71
N SER A 73 5.06 10.64 5.56
CA SER A 73 6.42 10.91 6.04
C SER A 73 6.48 11.63 7.38
N THR A 74 5.63 12.64 7.56
CA THR A 74 5.82 13.67 8.61
C THR A 74 5.00 13.35 9.84
N ASP A 75 3.93 12.58 9.68
CA ASP A 75 2.92 12.41 10.71
C ASP A 75 2.84 11.00 11.26
N VAL A 76 3.99 10.32 11.42
CA VAL A 76 4.05 8.93 11.90
C VAL A 76 3.35 8.75 13.25
N GLU A 77 3.39 9.78 14.11
CA GLU A 77 2.74 9.78 15.43
C GLU A 77 1.23 10.03 15.37
N ASN A 78 0.71 10.73 14.34
CA ASN A 78 -0.73 10.92 14.12
C ASN A 78 -1.28 10.08 12.96
N LEU A 79 -0.46 9.16 12.41
CA LEU A 79 -0.86 8.28 11.33
C LEU A 79 -1.89 7.29 11.89
N SER A 80 -3.15 7.52 11.55
CA SER A 80 -4.25 6.65 11.94
C SER A 80 -4.54 5.65 10.83
N LYS A 81 -5.27 4.59 11.17
CA LYS A 81 -5.76 3.65 10.14
C LYS A 81 -6.67 4.38 9.15
N GLU A 82 -7.41 5.35 9.66
CA GLU A 82 -8.39 6.15 8.92
C GLU A 82 -7.71 7.09 7.93
N SER A 83 -6.57 7.70 8.27
CA SER A 83 -5.86 8.60 7.34
C SER A 83 -5.24 7.86 6.15
N VAL A 84 -4.75 6.64 6.36
CA VAL A 84 -4.26 5.80 5.26
C VAL A 84 -5.43 5.31 4.40
N ASP A 85 -6.55 4.91 5.02
CA ASP A 85 -7.76 4.52 4.28
C ASP A 85 -8.33 5.68 3.43
N GLU A 86 -8.26 6.93 3.93
CA GLU A 86 -8.66 8.14 3.20
C GLU A 86 -7.79 8.35 1.96
N VAL A 87 -6.45 8.30 2.09
CA VAL A 87 -5.54 8.45 0.94
C VAL A 87 -5.79 7.40 -0.14
N LEU A 88 -6.03 6.14 0.25
CA LEU A 88 -6.30 5.07 -0.71
C LEU A 88 -7.66 5.26 -1.40
N THR A 89 -8.64 5.81 -0.68
CA THR A 89 -9.95 6.15 -1.25
C THR A 89 -9.83 7.29 -2.26
N GLU A 90 -9.09 8.35 -1.93
CA GLU A 90 -8.79 9.46 -2.84
C GLU A 90 -8.05 8.98 -4.09
N PHE A 91 -7.04 8.12 -3.92
CA PHE A 91 -6.32 7.52 -5.05
C PHE A 91 -7.24 6.75 -6.01
N LEU A 92 -8.20 5.97 -5.49
CA LEU A 92 -9.17 5.27 -6.34
C LEU A 92 -10.13 6.24 -7.06
N ILE A 93 -10.55 7.32 -6.39
CA ILE A 93 -11.37 8.37 -7.00
C ILE A 93 -10.58 9.05 -8.13
N ASP A 94 -9.34 9.46 -7.88
CA ASP A 94 -8.49 10.12 -8.87
C ASP A 94 -8.24 9.19 -10.07
N LEU A 95 -8.00 7.90 -9.83
CA LEU A 95 -7.85 6.91 -10.91
C LEU A 95 -9.11 6.80 -11.77
N LYS A 96 -10.29 6.72 -11.13
CA LYS A 96 -11.57 6.58 -11.82
C LYS A 96 -11.92 7.80 -12.66
N GLU A 97 -11.63 8.99 -12.15
CA GLU A 97 -11.87 10.27 -12.82
C GLU A 97 -10.74 10.65 -13.79
N SER A 98 -9.72 9.79 -13.97
CA SER A 98 -8.54 10.03 -14.82
C SER A 98 -7.75 11.30 -14.45
N LEU A 99 -7.55 11.52 -13.16
CA LEU A 99 -6.85 12.66 -12.56
C LEU A 99 -5.39 12.36 -12.15
N LEU A 100 -4.90 11.13 -12.41
CA LEU A 100 -3.55 10.64 -12.08
C LEU A 100 -2.56 10.72 -13.26
#